data_AF-A0A7R7WHL0-F1
#
_entry.id   AF-A0A7R7WHL0-F1
#
_cell.length_a   1.000
_cell.length_b   1.000
_cell.length_c   1.000
_cell.angle_alpha   90.00
_cell.angle_beta   90.00
_cell.angle_gamma   90.00
#
_symmetry.space_group_name_H-M   'P 1'
#
loop_
_entity.id
_entity.type
_entity.pdbx_description
1 polymer ?
#
loop_
_entity_poly.entity_id
_entity_poly.type
_entity_poly.pdbx_seq_one_letter_code
_entity_poly.pdbx_strand_id
1 'polypeptide(L)'
;MLIAEPFPGYRDSGADIVYTLRQKGVKVLKSDPSAPVSPNEGWAFPDTEEGIYSAAQQGATYSWANTILFTSHPLQISSKLTPVASEIYAVGQSPGLVESFDDKAYLNDKLRELGGYTLPKSCLVSPENISEIINYIDRYPIVGKPV
;
A
#
# COMPACT_ATOMS: atom_id res chain seq x y z
N MET A 1 7.09 11.72 -7.05
CA MET A 1 7.65 11.13 -5.84
C MET A 1 7.18 9.69 -5.75
N LEU A 2 8.03 8.79 -5.25
CA LEU A 2 7.57 7.52 -4.70
C LEU A 2 7.60 7.57 -3.19
N ILE A 3 6.61 6.95 -2.57
CA ILE A 3 6.55 6.75 -1.13
C ILE A 3 6.59 5.25 -0.88
N ALA A 4 7.47 4.81 0.02
CA ALA A 4 7.60 3.42 0.36
C ALA A 4 7.97 3.23 1.82
N GLU A 5 7.40 2.19 2.41
CA GLU A 5 7.83 1.64 3.69
C GLU A 5 9.29 1.19 3.61
N PRO A 6 10.06 1.23 4.72
CA PRO A 6 11.47 0.91 4.72
C PRO A 6 11.77 -0.59 4.56
N PHE A 7 10.78 -1.45 4.29
CA PHE A 7 11.00 -2.89 4.12
C PHE A 7 11.70 -3.22 2.77
N PRO A 8 12.62 -4.21 2.75
CA PRO A 8 13.44 -4.51 1.56
C PRO A 8 12.66 -4.74 0.26
N GLY A 9 11.50 -5.41 0.31
CA GLY A 9 10.68 -5.69 -0.88
C GLY A 9 10.08 -4.43 -1.53
N TYR A 10 9.76 -3.42 -0.73
CA TYR A 10 9.24 -2.14 -1.23
C TYR A 10 10.34 -1.20 -1.76
N ARG A 11 11.57 -1.36 -1.26
CA ARG A 11 12.74 -0.60 -1.75
C ARG A 11 13.11 -1.00 -3.19
N ASP A 12 13.10 -2.29 -3.49
CA ASP A 12 13.46 -2.82 -4.81
C ASP A 12 12.47 -2.36 -5.89
N SER A 13 11.19 -2.61 -5.67
CA SER A 13 10.11 -2.16 -6.57
C SER A 13 10.03 -0.63 -6.68
N GLY A 14 10.39 0.10 -5.61
CA GLY A 14 10.58 1.55 -5.66
C GLY A 14 11.72 1.97 -6.60
N ALA A 15 12.89 1.34 -6.50
CA ALA A 15 14.02 1.62 -7.38
C ALA A 15 13.69 1.32 -8.86
N ASP A 16 13.05 0.18 -9.14
CA ASP A 16 12.67 -0.25 -10.49
C ASP A 16 11.78 0.76 -11.21
N ILE A 17 10.73 1.27 -10.53
CA ILE A 17 9.81 2.20 -11.18
C ILE A 17 10.42 3.58 -11.38
N VAL A 18 11.21 4.11 -10.41
CA VAL A 18 11.96 5.36 -10.65
C VAL A 18 12.91 5.18 -11.83
N TYR A 19 13.68 4.08 -11.85
CA TYR A 19 14.64 3.81 -12.90
C TYR A 19 13.95 3.80 -14.27
N THR A 20 12.86 3.03 -14.39
CA THR A 20 12.07 2.92 -15.62
C THR A 20 11.51 4.27 -16.07
N LEU A 21 10.90 5.03 -15.16
CA LEU A 21 10.35 6.36 -15.46
C LEU A 21 11.46 7.33 -15.95
N ARG A 22 12.63 7.30 -15.32
CA ARG A 22 13.78 8.11 -15.74
C ARG A 22 14.28 7.72 -17.12
N GLN A 23 14.33 6.42 -17.46
CA GLN A 23 14.68 5.97 -18.81
C GLN A 23 13.69 6.45 -19.88
N LYS A 24 12.45 6.78 -19.48
CA LYS A 24 11.43 7.39 -20.36
C LYS A 24 11.44 8.93 -20.35
N GLY A 25 12.42 9.56 -19.70
CA GLY A 25 12.52 11.02 -19.62
C GLY A 25 11.53 11.66 -18.63
N VAL A 26 10.85 10.87 -17.80
CA VAL A 26 9.98 11.39 -16.74
C VAL A 26 10.84 11.93 -15.61
N LYS A 27 10.55 13.16 -15.17
CA LYS A 27 11.21 13.76 -14.01
C LYS A 27 10.71 13.07 -12.73
N VAL A 28 11.59 12.36 -12.06
CA VAL A 28 11.29 11.68 -10.79
C VAL A 28 12.22 12.19 -9.70
N LEU A 29 11.66 12.53 -8.54
CA LEU A 29 12.41 12.88 -7.34
C LEU A 29 12.80 11.60 -6.59
N LYS A 30 14.06 11.53 -6.18
CA LYS A 30 14.59 10.55 -5.23
C LYS A 30 14.68 11.19 -3.86
N SER A 31 14.56 10.40 -2.79
CA SER A 31 14.79 10.91 -1.43
C SER A 31 16.25 11.29 -1.19
N ASP A 32 17.18 10.60 -1.83
CA ASP A 32 18.57 11.01 -2.01
C ASP A 32 18.87 11.22 -3.51
N PRO A 33 19.02 12.49 -3.96
CA PRO A 33 19.38 12.81 -5.34
C PRO A 33 20.68 12.16 -5.83
N SER A 34 21.62 11.89 -4.92
CA SER A 34 22.92 11.28 -5.19
C SER A 34 22.93 9.75 -5.14
N ALA A 35 21.85 9.12 -4.66
CA ALA A 35 21.76 7.67 -4.53
C ALA A 35 22.17 6.94 -5.83
N PRO A 36 23.13 6.00 -5.75
CA PRO A 36 23.55 5.19 -6.89
C PRO A 36 22.43 4.24 -7.34
N VAL A 37 22.57 3.66 -8.54
CA VAL A 37 21.63 2.64 -9.07
C VAL A 37 21.53 1.41 -8.17
N SER A 38 22.62 1.07 -7.49
CA SER A 38 22.69 0.02 -6.49
C SER A 38 23.56 0.52 -5.34
N PRO A 39 23.17 0.34 -4.06
CA PRO A 39 21.97 -0.37 -3.58
C PRO A 39 20.67 0.44 -3.75
N ASN A 40 19.52 -0.22 -3.70
CA ASN A 40 18.16 0.35 -3.87
C ASN A 40 17.73 1.33 -2.74
N GLU A 41 18.67 1.98 -2.07
CA GLU A 41 18.45 2.91 -0.98
C GLU A 41 18.40 4.36 -1.48
N GLY A 42 17.60 5.21 -0.84
CA GLY A 42 17.49 6.63 -1.24
C GLY A 42 16.64 6.88 -2.49
N TRP A 43 15.91 5.88 -2.99
CA TRP A 43 15.06 6.00 -4.18
C TRP A 43 13.64 6.47 -3.85
N ALA A 44 13.07 6.00 -2.75
CA ALA A 44 11.74 6.36 -2.27
C ALA A 44 11.82 7.25 -1.03
N PHE A 45 10.85 8.17 -0.90
CA PHE A 45 10.67 8.95 0.32
C PHE A 45 10.06 8.06 1.41
N PRO A 46 10.40 8.31 2.69
CA PRO A 46 9.80 7.59 3.80
C PRO A 46 8.28 7.74 3.78
N ASP A 47 7.58 6.66 4.12
CA ASP A 47 6.11 6.66 4.29
C ASP A 47 5.68 7.27 5.62
N THR A 48 6.03 8.55 5.80
CA THR A 48 5.72 9.35 6.97
C THR A 48 5.21 10.71 6.54
N GLU A 49 4.47 11.38 7.43
CA GLU A 49 3.99 12.74 7.21
C GLU A 49 5.14 13.69 6.82
N GLU A 50 6.28 13.61 7.52
CA GLU A 50 7.48 14.41 7.24
C GLU A 50 8.13 14.04 5.90
N GLY A 51 8.19 12.76 5.55
CA GLY A 51 8.73 12.29 4.28
C GLY A 51 7.93 12.80 3.09
N ILE A 52 6.61 12.70 3.18
CA ILE A 52 5.66 13.18 2.17
C ILE A 52 5.75 14.70 2.04
N TYR A 53 5.73 15.43 3.16
CA TYR A 53 5.83 16.88 3.16
C TYR A 53 7.16 17.35 2.55
N SER A 54 8.28 16.71 2.89
CA SER A 54 9.60 17.04 2.34
C SER A 54 9.64 16.90 0.81
N ALA A 55 9.04 15.85 0.26
CA ALA A 55 8.99 15.68 -1.18
C ALA A 55 8.12 16.72 -1.87
N ALA A 56 6.99 17.10 -1.25
CA ALA A 56 6.13 18.17 -1.74
C ALA A 56 6.91 19.49 -1.83
N GLN A 57 7.67 19.82 -0.77
CA GLN A 57 8.55 21.00 -0.74
C GLN A 57 9.66 20.95 -1.82
N GLN A 58 10.08 19.75 -2.24
CA GLN A 58 11.02 19.56 -3.35
C GLN A 58 10.36 19.63 -4.75
N GLY A 59 9.06 19.94 -4.81
CA GLY A 59 8.29 20.09 -6.05
C GLY A 59 7.70 18.79 -6.57
N ALA A 60 7.46 17.80 -5.70
CA ALA A 60 6.70 16.61 -6.08
C ALA A 60 5.24 16.99 -6.37
N THR A 61 4.78 16.75 -7.59
CA THR A 61 3.36 16.94 -7.96
C THR A 61 2.59 15.63 -8.07
N TYR A 62 3.27 14.49 -8.13
CA TYR A 62 2.63 13.17 -8.16
C TYR A 62 3.25 12.28 -7.09
N SER A 63 2.44 11.46 -6.44
CA SER A 63 2.86 10.41 -5.53
C SER A 63 2.45 9.04 -6.05
N TRP A 64 3.32 8.05 -5.89
CA TRP A 64 3.00 6.65 -6.04
C TRP A 64 3.32 5.96 -4.71
N ALA A 65 2.30 5.40 -4.07
CA ALA A 65 2.46 4.65 -2.85
C ALA A 65 2.62 3.18 -3.19
N ASN A 66 3.79 2.64 -2.88
CA ASN A 66 4.11 1.24 -3.11
C ASN A 66 3.68 0.37 -1.92
N THR A 67 2.50 0.60 -1.36
CA THR A 67 2.03 -0.13 -0.17
C THR A 67 0.53 0.00 -0.04
N ILE A 68 -0.06 -0.82 0.83
CA ILE A 68 -1.46 -0.68 1.26
C ILE A 68 -1.56 0.57 2.12
N LEU A 69 -2.40 1.52 1.70
CA LEU A 69 -2.67 2.74 2.45
C LEU A 69 -3.94 2.56 3.28
N PHE A 70 -3.79 2.47 4.59
CA PHE A 70 -4.91 2.42 5.52
C PHE A 70 -5.58 3.79 5.66
N THR A 71 -6.83 3.84 6.08
CA THR A 71 -7.57 5.08 6.37
C THR A 71 -6.92 5.94 7.43
N SER A 72 -6.10 5.36 8.31
CA SER A 72 -5.27 6.06 9.30
C SER A 72 -3.97 6.65 8.72
N HIS A 73 -3.69 6.43 7.43
CA HIS A 73 -2.44 6.86 6.81
C HIS A 73 -2.32 8.39 6.71
N PRO A 74 -1.12 8.99 6.87
CA PRO A 74 -0.94 10.44 6.77
C PRO A 74 -1.52 11.07 5.50
N LEU A 75 -1.44 10.40 4.34
CA LEU A 75 -2.06 10.87 3.09
C LEU A 75 -3.59 11.07 3.17
N GLN A 76 -4.25 10.45 4.15
CA GLN A 76 -5.71 10.52 4.34
C GLN A 76 -6.11 11.46 5.49
N ILE A 77 -5.32 11.51 6.58
CA ILE A 77 -5.73 12.19 7.82
C ILE A 77 -4.84 13.37 8.23
N SER A 78 -3.69 13.57 7.59
CA SER A 78 -2.72 14.59 8.02
C SER A 78 -3.24 16.00 7.74
N SER A 79 -3.37 16.80 8.81
CA SER A 79 -3.59 18.24 8.69
C SER A 79 -2.32 18.99 8.26
N LYS A 80 -1.13 18.44 8.48
CA LYS A 80 0.14 19.04 8.02
C LYS A 80 0.30 18.98 6.51
N LEU A 81 -0.33 18.00 5.85
CA LEU A 81 -0.31 17.88 4.39
C LEU A 81 -1.36 18.77 3.70
N THR A 82 -2.35 19.29 4.43
CA THR A 82 -3.39 20.19 3.88
C THR A 82 -2.84 21.33 3.02
N PRO A 83 -1.77 22.06 3.40
CA PRO A 83 -1.24 23.16 2.59
C PRO A 83 -0.70 22.74 1.23
N VAL A 84 -0.31 21.48 1.06
CA VAL A 84 0.26 20.94 -0.18
C VAL A 84 -0.68 19.93 -0.88
N ALA A 85 -1.85 19.65 -0.30
CA ALA A 85 -2.74 18.60 -0.78
C ALA A 85 -3.26 18.85 -2.20
N SER A 86 -3.52 20.11 -2.58
CA SER A 86 -3.95 20.45 -3.94
C SER A 86 -2.84 20.36 -5.00
N GLU A 87 -1.60 20.16 -4.58
CA GLU A 87 -0.44 20.10 -5.47
C GLU A 87 0.03 18.67 -5.74
N ILE A 88 -0.44 17.70 -4.95
CA ILE A 88 0.00 16.30 -5.02
C ILE A 88 -1.13 15.40 -5.52
N TYR A 89 -0.92 14.79 -6.67
CA TYR A 89 -1.82 13.81 -7.26
C TYR A 89 -1.37 12.39 -6.94
N ALA A 90 -2.27 11.54 -6.45
CA ALA A 90 -2.01 10.12 -6.26
C ALA A 90 -2.10 9.36 -7.58
N VAL A 91 -1.10 8.53 -7.88
CA VAL A 91 -1.07 7.62 -9.03
C VAL A 91 -1.32 6.20 -8.55
N GLY A 92 -2.26 5.50 -9.18
CA GLY A 92 -2.62 4.13 -8.84
C GLY A 92 -4.01 4.04 -8.21
N GLN A 93 -4.14 3.18 -7.20
CA GLN A 93 -5.41 3.00 -6.48
C GLN A 93 -5.66 4.18 -5.54
N SER A 94 -6.93 4.55 -5.37
CA SER A 94 -7.32 5.60 -4.42
C SER A 94 -6.97 5.15 -2.99
N PRO A 95 -6.20 5.93 -2.21
CA PRO A 95 -5.83 5.56 -0.84
C PRO A 95 -7.01 5.13 0.03
N GLY A 96 -8.15 5.81 -0.10
CA GLY A 96 -9.37 5.52 0.68
C GLY A 96 -10.11 4.24 0.28
N LEU A 97 -9.67 3.54 -0.77
CA LEU A 97 -10.27 2.27 -1.19
C LEU A 97 -9.38 1.07 -0.86
N VAL A 98 -8.06 1.24 -0.82
CA VAL A 98 -7.10 0.12 -0.77
C VAL A 98 -7.30 -0.76 0.47
N GLU A 99 -7.59 -0.15 1.63
CA GLU A 99 -7.87 -0.88 2.87
C GLU A 99 -9.02 -1.89 2.72
N SER A 100 -10.11 -1.52 2.05
CA SER A 100 -11.24 -2.44 1.84
C SER A 100 -10.86 -3.65 0.98
N PHE A 101 -9.87 -3.51 0.09
CA PHE A 101 -9.36 -4.63 -0.70
C PHE A 101 -8.32 -5.48 0.05
N ASP A 102 -7.72 -4.98 1.14
CA ASP A 102 -6.84 -5.76 2.01
C ASP A 102 -7.62 -6.58 3.05
N ASP A 103 -8.80 -6.10 3.47
CA ASP A 103 -9.76 -6.86 4.26
C ASP A 103 -10.28 -8.05 3.43
N LYS A 104 -9.72 -9.23 3.75
CA LYS A 104 -10.00 -10.48 3.05
C LYS A 104 -11.43 -10.96 3.27
N ALA A 105 -12.07 -10.60 4.38
CA ALA A 105 -13.45 -10.98 4.62
C ALA A 105 -14.36 -10.14 3.74
N TYR A 106 -14.21 -8.82 3.78
CA TYR A 106 -14.95 -7.90 2.92
C TYR A 106 -14.77 -8.24 1.44
N LEU A 107 -13.53 -8.38 0.96
CA LEU A 107 -13.25 -8.64 -0.45
C LEU A 107 -13.83 -9.98 -0.90
N ASN A 108 -13.67 -11.05 -0.11
CA ASN A 108 -14.22 -12.35 -0.49
C ASN A 108 -15.76 -12.32 -0.56
N ASP A 109 -16.42 -11.60 0.35
CA ASP A 109 -17.88 -11.47 0.32
C ASP A 109 -18.33 -10.67 -0.91
N LYS A 110 -17.63 -9.59 -1.28
CA LYS A 110 -17.89 -8.88 -2.54
C LYS A 110 -17.67 -9.73 -3.78
N LEU A 111 -16.62 -10.54 -3.83
CA LEU A 111 -16.40 -11.47 -4.95
C LEU A 111 -17.48 -12.56 -5.02
N ARG A 112 -18.00 -13.03 -3.87
CA ARG A 112 -19.15 -13.95 -3.83
C ARG A 112 -20.42 -13.29 -4.35
N GLU A 113 -20.71 -12.05 -3.94
CA GLU A 113 -21.86 -11.27 -4.40
C GLU A 113 -21.84 -11.06 -5.92
N LEU A 114 -20.69 -10.74 -6.50
CA LEU A 114 -20.54 -10.55 -7.94
C LEU A 114 -20.75 -11.85 -8.73
N GLY A 115 -20.43 -13.00 -8.14
CA GLY A 115 -20.49 -14.30 -8.79
C GLY A 115 -19.42 -14.47 -9.88
N GLY A 116 -19.36 -15.66 -10.48
CA GLY A 116 -18.41 -15.96 -11.56
C GLY A 116 -16.98 -16.29 -11.10
N TYR A 117 -16.71 -16.29 -9.79
CA TYR A 117 -15.41 -16.65 -9.22
C TYR A 117 -15.49 -17.92 -8.38
N THR A 118 -14.54 -18.82 -8.55
CA THR A 118 -14.35 -19.97 -7.65
C THR A 118 -13.56 -19.51 -6.43
N LEU A 119 -14.21 -19.44 -5.27
CA LEU A 119 -13.61 -19.00 -4.01
C LEU A 119 -13.55 -20.15 -3.00
N PRO A 120 -12.49 -20.23 -2.16
CA PRO A 120 -12.45 -21.20 -1.08
C PRO A 120 -13.58 -20.93 -0.07
N LYS A 121 -14.06 -22.00 0.57
CA LYS A 121 -14.89 -21.87 1.76
C LYS A 121 -14.05 -21.20 2.86
N SER A 122 -14.57 -20.14 3.45
CA SER A 122 -13.91 -19.40 4.52
C SER A 122 -14.95 -18.97 5.55
N CYS A 123 -14.50 -18.72 6.77
CA CYS A 123 -15.30 -18.11 7.83
C CYS A 123 -14.43 -17.12 8.62
N LEU A 124 -15.08 -16.14 9.26
CA LEU A 124 -14.43 -15.25 10.21
C LEU A 124 -14.31 -15.94 11.56
N VAL A 125 -13.09 -15.94 12.10
CA VAL A 125 -12.80 -16.50 13.43
C VAL A 125 -12.47 -15.37 14.37
N SER A 126 -13.10 -15.37 15.54
CA SER A 126 -12.84 -14.47 16.65
C SER A 126 -12.68 -15.29 17.94
N PRO A 127 -12.15 -14.71 19.03
CA PRO A 127 -12.03 -15.41 20.30
C PRO A 127 -13.33 -16.01 20.82
N GLU A 128 -14.47 -15.40 20.46
CA GLU A 128 -15.81 -15.81 20.92
C GLU A 128 -16.33 -17.05 20.18
N ASN A 129 -15.95 -17.27 18.92
CA ASN A 129 -16.52 -18.33 18.08
C ASN A 129 -15.55 -19.47 17.74
N ILE A 130 -14.26 -19.35 18.12
CA ILE A 130 -13.22 -20.30 17.74
C ILE A 130 -13.51 -21.74 18.18
N SER A 131 -14.02 -21.93 19.40
CA SER A 131 -14.35 -23.26 19.94
C SER A 131 -15.42 -23.95 19.11
N GLU A 132 -16.41 -23.20 18.62
CA GLU A 132 -17.46 -23.74 17.76
C GLU A 132 -16.91 -24.10 16.39
N ILE A 133 -16.16 -23.20 15.77
CA ILE A 133 -15.59 -23.39 14.43
C ILE A 133 -14.66 -24.60 14.38
N ILE A 134 -13.82 -24.82 15.41
CA ILE A 134 -12.93 -25.98 15.49
C ILE A 134 -13.71 -27.30 15.41
N ASN A 135 -14.89 -27.37 16.02
CA ASN A 135 -15.70 -28.59 16.00
C ASN A 135 -16.31 -28.90 14.62
N TYR A 136 -16.42 -27.91 13.73
CA TYR A 136 -16.96 -28.07 12.38
C TYR A 136 -15.91 -28.29 11.29
N ILE A 137 -14.61 -28.25 11.63
CA ILE A 137 -13.53 -28.49 10.66
C ILE A 137 -13.30 -30.00 10.53
N ASP A 138 -13.73 -30.55 9.40
CA ASP A 138 -13.61 -31.97 9.06
C ASP A 138 -12.39 -32.32 8.19
N ARG A 139 -11.70 -31.29 7.64
CA ARG A 139 -10.60 -31.45 6.69
C ARG A 139 -9.46 -30.48 6.96
N TYR A 140 -8.25 -31.03 6.97
CA TYR A 140 -6.99 -30.32 7.12
C TYR A 140 -6.08 -30.55 5.89
N PRO A 141 -5.16 -29.61 5.58
CA PRO A 141 -4.85 -28.38 6.33
C PRO A 141 -5.87 -27.26 6.11
N ILE A 142 -5.98 -26.38 7.11
CA ILE A 142 -6.68 -25.09 7.01
C ILE A 142 -5.66 -23.95 6.95
N VAL A 143 -6.05 -22.82 6.36
CA VAL A 143 -5.21 -21.62 6.26
C VAL A 143 -5.85 -20.50 7.07
N GLY A 144 -5.17 -20.08 8.14
CA GLY A 144 -5.52 -18.87 8.88
C GLY A 144 -4.85 -17.65 8.26
N LYS A 145 -5.60 -16.57 8.06
CA LYS A 145 -5.07 -15.27 7.63
C LYS A 145 -5.65 -14.16 8.51
N PRO A 146 -4.83 -13.18 8.92
CA PRO A 146 -5.38 -11.98 9.53
C PRO A 146 -6.25 -11.23 8.50
N VAL A 147 -7.34 -10.67 9.01
CA VAL A 147 -8.13 -9.65 8.32
C VAL A 147 -7.50 -8.30 8.54
#